data_AF-A0A2H1VQT8-F1
#
_entry.id   AF-A0A2H1VQT8-F1
#
_cell.length_a   1.000
_cell.length_b   1.000
_cell.length_c   1.000
_cell.angle_alpha   90.00
_cell.angle_beta   90.00
_cell.angle_gamma   90.00
#
_symmetry.space_group_name_H-M   'P 1'
#
loop_
_entity.id
_entity.type
_entity.pdbx_description
1 polymer ?
#
loop_
_entity_poly.entity_id
_entity_poly.type
_entity_poly.pdbx_seq_one_letter_code
_entity_poly.pdbx_strand_id
1 'polypeptide(L)'
;EWEWCLLRRTLEELPVSVEPVAEPRWELFQAHQLRQAIASCDLPTGLGGKRISVSRVHALLTRELAALHATAPQRNLVATEIQKAILYYLTLIWSQVLDYVTEVNRQRNLAATLTHYYDSWRQLTEILFCVAPHDILPLESRKNLLLNILQDLLNKIPPAEVLPQLGNLASGTVLLLLVNLRHCYLLQKRESNQKSSEFEMSFFGPSNQIMQTNSLTLKFILHKILSWILVSGGSTQKMRVNLYGALLNYLNIVNLKTSPADPEEENMPTTYVSRLDSSKARPSREESALKSMVIDVISDFGENLCSIVCGDCIGAGHDVCRMVALACLDTLIEINPRTDWVNTLTNQGYLRSLIDSLLQDDEGLKETLEPNPKSLRVLYVYESKMGLLLKLAGSRAGAETLLAQGALAALGGLSALAAHPDIHTGYASHKDTEFVPSVANR
;
A
#
# COMPACT_ATOMS: atom_id res chain seq x y z
N GLU A 1 -18.74 1.70 -26.96
CA GLU A 1 -19.89 1.68 -26.03
C GLU A 1 -19.51 1.93 -24.56
N TRP A 2 -18.38 1.40 -24.05
CA TRP A 2 -17.95 1.62 -22.65
C TRP A 2 -17.32 2.99 -22.32
N GLU A 3 -17.15 3.87 -23.30
CA GLU A 3 -16.75 5.28 -23.08
C GLU A 3 -17.76 6.06 -22.20
N TRP A 4 -18.98 5.53 -22.07
CA TRP A 4 -20.05 6.09 -21.23
C TRP A 4 -20.24 5.33 -19.91
N CYS A 5 -19.21 4.61 -19.43
CA CYS A 5 -19.28 3.98 -18.13
C CYS A 5 -19.44 5.04 -17.03
N LEU A 6 -20.60 5.03 -16.36
CA LEU A 6 -20.93 5.96 -15.26
C LEU A 6 -19.86 5.94 -14.15
N LEU A 7 -19.28 4.77 -13.88
CA LEU A 7 -18.22 4.61 -12.88
C LEU A 7 -16.96 5.42 -13.23
N ARG A 8 -16.60 5.54 -14.52
CA ARG A 8 -15.45 6.33 -14.96
C ARG A 8 -15.74 7.83 -14.90
N ARG A 9 -16.93 8.25 -15.35
CA ARG A 9 -17.33 9.67 -15.32
C ARG A 9 -17.42 10.24 -13.93
N THR A 10 -18.01 9.47 -13.01
CA THR A 10 -18.09 9.87 -11.61
C THR A 10 -16.69 10.01 -10.99
N LEU A 11 -15.70 9.22 -11.44
CA LEU A 11 -14.31 9.44 -11.06
C LEU A 11 -13.76 10.74 -11.65
N GLU A 12 -13.97 11.03 -12.93
CA GLU A 12 -13.45 12.23 -13.62
C GLU A 12 -13.92 13.55 -12.99
N GLU A 13 -15.16 13.62 -12.52
CA GLU A 13 -15.74 14.84 -11.93
C GLU A 13 -15.29 15.10 -10.48
N LEU A 14 -14.64 14.13 -9.82
CA LEU A 14 -14.33 14.24 -8.40
C LEU A 14 -13.17 15.20 -8.08
N PRO A 15 -13.31 16.10 -7.09
CA PRO A 15 -12.18 16.83 -6.54
C PRO A 15 -11.24 15.89 -5.78
N VAL A 16 -9.94 16.11 -5.92
CA VAL A 16 -8.91 15.21 -5.36
C VAL A 16 -8.23 15.83 -4.13
N SER A 17 -8.25 17.15 -4.02
CA SER A 17 -7.67 17.90 -2.91
C SER A 17 -8.70 18.84 -2.29
N VAL A 18 -8.43 19.23 -1.05
CA VAL A 18 -9.15 20.29 -0.36
C VAL A 18 -8.14 21.33 0.05
N GLU A 19 -8.30 22.56 -0.43
CA GLU A 19 -7.38 23.65 -0.11
C GLU A 19 -7.30 23.89 1.41
N PRO A 20 -6.09 24.09 1.95
CA PRO A 20 -5.92 24.44 3.34
C PRO A 20 -6.47 25.84 3.61
N VAL A 21 -7.09 26.04 4.77
CA VAL A 21 -7.55 27.37 5.20
C VAL A 21 -6.35 28.21 5.62
N ALA A 22 -6.15 29.35 4.96
CA ALA A 22 -5.11 30.31 5.33
C ALA A 22 -5.40 30.87 6.72
N GLU A 23 -4.41 30.78 7.62
CA GLU A 23 -4.54 31.34 8.96
C GLU A 23 -4.38 32.87 8.91
N PRO A 24 -5.32 33.63 9.51
CA PRO A 24 -5.20 35.07 9.62
C PRO A 24 -4.00 35.48 10.48
N ARG A 25 -3.53 36.71 10.29
CA ARG A 25 -2.56 37.31 11.20
C ARG A 25 -3.27 37.76 12.48
N TRP A 26 -2.94 37.11 13.58
CA TRP A 26 -3.49 37.45 14.89
C TRP A 26 -2.69 38.59 15.52
N GLU A 27 -3.16 39.83 15.39
CA GLU A 27 -2.44 41.00 15.94
C GLU A 27 -2.60 41.13 17.47
N LEU A 28 -3.71 40.65 18.03
CA LEU A 28 -4.03 40.77 19.46
C LEU A 28 -3.97 39.45 20.26
N PHE A 29 -3.83 38.31 19.58
CA PHE A 29 -3.81 37.01 20.23
C PHE A 29 -2.46 36.32 20.09
N GLN A 30 -2.04 35.62 21.13
CA GLN A 30 -0.97 34.64 21.01
C GLN A 30 -1.50 33.44 20.21
N ALA A 31 -0.98 33.24 19.00
CA ALA A 31 -1.45 32.22 18.06
C ALA A 31 -1.58 30.82 18.68
N HIS A 32 -0.62 30.41 19.52
CA HIS A 32 -0.65 29.10 20.17
C HIS A 32 -1.82 28.94 21.14
N GLN A 33 -2.08 29.95 21.99
CA GLN A 33 -3.17 29.93 22.96
C GLN A 33 -4.54 29.96 22.26
N LEU A 34 -4.67 30.77 21.21
CA LEU A 34 -5.90 30.82 20.41
C LEU A 34 -6.20 29.48 19.74
N ARG A 35 -5.18 28.82 19.15
CA ARG A 35 -5.34 27.49 18.56
C ARG A 35 -5.76 26.46 19.61
N GLN A 36 -5.17 26.47 20.81
CA GLN A 36 -5.58 25.58 21.90
C GLN A 36 -7.02 25.83 22.35
N ALA A 37 -7.42 27.10 22.49
CA ALA A 37 -8.79 27.48 22.85
C ALA A 37 -9.80 27.02 21.79
N ILE A 38 -9.49 27.22 20.50
CA ILE A 38 -10.31 26.73 19.39
C ILE A 38 -10.39 25.20 19.40
N ALA A 39 -9.27 24.50 19.60
CA ALA A 39 -9.22 23.04 19.65
C ALA A 39 -10.04 22.47 20.84
N SER A 40 -10.11 23.18 21.97
CA SER A 40 -10.96 22.79 23.10
C SER A 40 -12.47 22.80 22.77
N CYS A 41 -12.85 23.49 21.70
CA CYS A 41 -14.21 23.56 21.19
C CYS A 41 -14.54 22.48 20.15
N ASP A 42 -13.61 21.57 19.83
CA ASP A 42 -13.86 20.46 18.91
C ASP A 42 -14.94 19.50 19.46
N LEU A 43 -15.86 19.13 18.59
CA LEU A 43 -16.86 18.10 18.80
C LEU A 43 -16.58 16.93 17.84
N PRO A 44 -16.67 15.68 18.32
CA PRO A 44 -16.56 14.52 17.44
C PRO A 44 -17.72 14.52 16.44
N THR A 45 -17.43 14.13 15.20
CA THR A 45 -18.46 13.86 14.18
C THR A 45 -18.64 12.35 14.05
N GLY A 46 -19.87 11.91 13.73
CA GLY A 46 -20.17 10.49 13.51
C GLY A 46 -19.43 9.85 12.33
N LEU A 47 -18.74 10.66 11.52
CA LEU A 47 -18.00 10.26 10.32
C LEU A 47 -16.47 10.22 10.57
N GLY A 48 -16.02 10.10 11.82
CA GLY A 48 -14.61 9.93 12.17
C GLY A 48 -13.77 11.21 12.12
N GLY A 49 -14.39 12.38 12.18
CA GLY A 49 -13.73 13.69 12.16
C GLY A 49 -14.07 14.57 13.38
N LYS A 50 -13.65 15.84 13.33
CA LYS A 50 -13.97 16.84 14.36
C LYS A 50 -14.52 18.11 13.73
N ARG A 51 -15.54 18.69 14.35
CA ARG A 51 -16.10 20.00 14.00
C ARG A 51 -15.94 20.94 15.19
N ILE A 52 -15.45 22.15 14.94
CA ILE A 52 -15.33 23.18 15.96
C ILE A 52 -16.74 23.73 16.24
N SER A 53 -17.16 23.74 17.49
CA SER A 53 -18.41 24.39 17.89
C SER A 53 -18.26 25.91 17.86
N VAL A 54 -18.82 26.54 16.81
CA VAL A 54 -18.82 28.01 16.67
C VAL A 54 -19.48 28.68 17.87
N SER A 55 -20.56 28.09 18.42
CA SER A 55 -21.22 28.60 19.62
C SER A 55 -20.32 28.55 20.85
N ARG A 56 -19.51 27.50 21.02
CA ARG A 56 -18.53 27.43 22.14
C ARG A 56 -17.41 28.44 21.96
N VAL A 57 -16.89 28.61 20.74
CA VAL A 57 -15.88 29.64 20.43
C VAL A 57 -16.43 31.03 20.71
N HIS A 58 -17.65 31.33 20.24
CA HIS A 58 -18.33 32.60 20.50
C HIS A 58 -18.51 32.83 22.00
N ALA A 59 -18.98 31.82 22.76
CA ALA A 59 -19.14 31.94 24.21
C ALA A 59 -17.81 32.19 24.93
N LEU A 60 -16.73 31.52 24.51
CA LEU A 60 -15.39 31.73 25.07
C LEU A 60 -14.91 33.16 24.83
N LEU A 61 -15.00 33.65 23.59
CA LEU A 61 -14.62 35.02 23.24
C LEU A 61 -15.50 36.07 23.95
N THR A 62 -16.80 35.78 24.13
CA THR A 62 -17.72 36.64 24.90
C THR A 62 -17.31 36.75 26.35
N ARG A 63 -16.91 35.64 26.96
CA ARG A 63 -16.45 35.61 28.34
C ARG A 63 -15.17 36.42 28.51
N GLU A 64 -14.19 36.24 27.62
CA GLU A 64 -12.93 36.99 27.69
C GLU A 64 -13.16 38.50 27.48
N LEU A 65 -14.03 38.90 26.54
CA LEU A 65 -14.38 40.30 26.33
C LEU A 65 -15.11 40.92 27.54
N ALA A 66 -16.04 40.18 28.16
CA ALA A 66 -16.73 40.62 29.37
C ALA A 66 -15.76 40.77 30.56
N ALA A 67 -14.77 39.87 30.68
CA ALA A 67 -13.74 39.96 31.72
C ALA A 67 -12.88 41.23 31.58
N LEU A 68 -12.51 41.60 30.35
CA LEU A 68 -11.80 42.85 30.06
C LEU A 68 -12.63 44.10 30.45
N HIS A 69 -13.95 44.05 30.24
CA HIS A 69 -14.85 45.13 30.66
C HIS A 69 -14.97 45.25 32.18
N ALA A 70 -15.01 44.13 32.91
CA ALA A 70 -15.17 44.12 34.36
C ALA A 70 -13.97 44.74 35.11
N THR A 71 -12.78 44.76 34.51
CA THR A 71 -11.56 45.31 35.09
C THR A 71 -11.37 46.82 34.93
N ALA A 72 -12.26 47.54 34.24
CA ALA A 72 -12.09 48.98 33.96
C ALA A 72 -12.96 49.87 34.90
N PRO A 73 -12.38 50.62 35.85
CA PRO A 73 -13.13 51.60 36.63
C PRO A 73 -13.47 52.83 35.77
N GLN A 74 -14.60 53.47 36.09
CA GLN A 74 -15.19 54.63 35.41
C GLN A 74 -14.15 55.70 35.00
N ARG A 75 -14.11 56.08 33.72
CA ARG A 75 -13.28 57.17 33.19
C ARG A 75 -14.07 58.14 32.30
N ASN A 76 -13.62 59.41 32.31
CA ASN A 76 -14.15 60.59 31.60
C ASN A 76 -14.49 60.37 30.11
N LEU A 77 -15.29 61.28 29.53
CA LEU A 77 -15.83 61.23 28.15
C LEU A 77 -14.80 60.94 27.02
N VAL A 78 -13.54 61.37 27.16
CA VAL A 78 -12.48 61.05 26.18
C VAL A 78 -12.06 59.59 26.25
N ALA A 79 -12.04 59.00 27.45
CA ALA A 79 -11.77 57.58 27.63
C ALA A 79 -12.91 56.72 27.05
N THR A 80 -14.17 57.19 27.08
CA THR A 80 -15.28 56.46 26.48
C THR A 80 -15.20 56.38 24.96
N GLU A 81 -14.72 57.41 24.26
CA GLU A 81 -14.55 57.37 22.79
C GLU A 81 -13.37 56.47 22.38
N ILE A 82 -12.25 56.55 23.11
CA ILE A 82 -11.11 55.63 22.91
C ILE A 82 -11.54 54.18 23.17
N GLN A 83 -12.37 53.95 24.19
CA GLN A 83 -12.87 52.62 24.53
C GLN A 83 -13.86 52.08 23.50
N LYS A 84 -14.71 52.93 22.90
CA LYS A 84 -15.55 52.55 21.75
C LYS A 84 -14.70 52.14 20.56
N ALA A 85 -13.63 52.87 20.26
CA ALA A 85 -12.72 52.54 19.16
C ALA A 85 -12.00 51.19 19.41
N ILE A 86 -11.51 50.95 20.63
CA ILE A 86 -10.91 49.68 21.04
C ILE A 86 -11.95 48.54 20.94
N LEU A 87 -13.19 48.77 21.38
CA LEU A 87 -14.26 47.77 21.33
C LEU A 87 -14.66 47.43 19.89
N TYR A 88 -14.76 48.42 19.01
CA TYR A 88 -15.01 48.20 17.58
C TYR A 88 -13.91 47.34 16.97
N TYR A 89 -12.64 47.66 17.26
CA TYR A 89 -11.50 46.90 16.76
C TYR A 89 -11.43 45.46 17.33
N LEU A 90 -11.74 45.26 18.61
CA LEU A 90 -11.87 43.93 19.22
C LEU A 90 -13.01 43.12 18.58
N THR A 91 -14.14 43.76 18.28
CA THR A 91 -15.29 43.12 17.62
C THR A 91 -14.93 42.69 16.20
N LEU A 92 -14.16 43.51 15.47
CA LEU A 92 -13.66 43.17 14.14
C LEU A 92 -12.77 41.92 14.17
N ILE A 93 -11.80 41.88 15.09
CA ILE A 93 -10.89 40.75 15.24
C ILE A 93 -11.63 39.49 15.70
N TRP A 94 -12.65 39.64 16.54
CA TRP A 94 -13.51 38.53 16.93
C TRP A 94 -14.26 37.97 15.72
N SER A 95 -14.86 38.82 14.87
CA SER A 95 -15.48 38.36 13.61
C SER A 95 -14.48 37.56 12.78
N GLN A 96 -13.24 38.04 12.65
CA GLN A 96 -12.18 37.34 11.92
C GLN A 96 -11.87 35.94 12.49
N VAL A 97 -11.89 35.76 13.81
CA VAL A 97 -11.73 34.44 14.44
C VAL A 97 -12.91 33.52 14.12
N LEU A 98 -14.16 34.03 14.18
CA LEU A 98 -15.35 33.24 13.88
C LEU A 98 -15.43 32.86 12.40
N ASP A 99 -15.06 33.78 11.51
CA ASP A 99 -14.98 33.54 10.07
C ASP A 99 -13.94 32.46 9.77
N TYR A 100 -12.74 32.57 10.36
CA TYR A 100 -11.71 31.55 10.26
C TYR A 100 -12.19 30.17 10.74
N VAL A 101 -12.83 30.10 11.92
CA VAL A 101 -13.34 28.84 12.47
C VAL A 101 -14.44 28.24 11.57
N THR A 102 -15.31 29.07 11.02
CA THR A 102 -16.36 28.64 10.10
C THR A 102 -15.76 28.08 8.81
N GLU A 103 -14.71 28.72 8.30
CA GLU A 103 -14.00 28.27 7.11
C GLU A 103 -13.22 26.96 7.35
N VAL A 104 -12.57 26.81 8.50
CA VAL A 104 -11.95 25.53 8.93
C VAL A 104 -13.00 24.41 9.01
N ASN A 105 -14.19 24.71 9.55
CA ASN A 105 -15.28 23.74 9.59
C ASN A 105 -15.78 23.36 8.19
N ARG A 106 -15.92 24.34 7.28
CA ARG A 106 -16.28 24.11 5.88
C ARG A 106 -15.27 23.20 5.20
N GLN A 107 -13.97 23.48 5.38
CA GLN A 107 -12.87 22.69 4.85
C GLN A 107 -12.90 21.24 5.36
N ARG A 108 -13.03 21.05 6.69
CA ARG A 108 -13.11 19.71 7.28
C ARG A 108 -14.34 18.93 6.81
N ASN A 109 -15.48 19.60 6.68
CA ASN A 109 -16.71 18.98 6.19
C ASN A 109 -16.58 18.56 4.71
N LEU A 110 -15.95 19.39 3.88
CA LEU A 110 -15.67 19.08 2.49
C LEU A 110 -14.72 17.87 2.38
N ALA A 111 -13.63 17.84 3.16
CA ALA A 111 -12.71 16.71 3.21
C ALA A 111 -13.39 15.40 3.63
N ALA A 112 -14.27 15.44 4.64
CA ALA A 112 -15.05 14.29 5.07
C ALA A 112 -16.03 13.83 3.98
N THR A 113 -16.76 14.76 3.36
CA THR A 113 -17.72 14.46 2.27
C THR A 113 -17.01 13.82 1.07
N LEU A 114 -15.84 14.35 0.69
CA LEU A 114 -15.04 13.77 -0.39
C LEU A 114 -14.57 12.36 -0.05
N THR A 115 -14.08 12.15 1.18
CA THR A 115 -13.65 10.81 1.63
C THR A 115 -14.82 9.80 1.56
N HIS A 116 -16.02 10.21 2.01
CA HIS A 116 -17.22 9.37 1.94
C HIS A 116 -17.66 9.07 0.50
N TYR A 117 -17.59 10.06 -0.38
CA TYR A 117 -17.90 9.86 -1.78
C TYR A 117 -16.94 8.84 -2.40
N TYR A 118 -15.63 9.02 -2.21
CA TYR A 118 -14.63 8.11 -2.76
C TYR A 118 -14.75 6.68 -2.22
N ASP A 119 -15.09 6.52 -0.95
CA ASP A 119 -15.35 5.18 -0.41
C ASP A 119 -16.61 4.57 -1.03
N SER A 120 -17.66 5.36 -1.28
CA SER A 120 -18.87 4.89 -1.96
C SER A 120 -18.58 4.48 -3.42
N TRP A 121 -17.78 5.28 -4.14
CA TRP A 121 -17.31 4.95 -5.49
C TRP A 121 -16.44 3.68 -5.51
N ARG A 122 -15.54 3.54 -4.53
CA ARG A 122 -14.73 2.31 -4.32
C ARG A 122 -15.64 1.11 -4.10
N GLN A 123 -16.63 1.20 -3.20
CA GLN A 123 -17.56 0.11 -2.92
C GLN A 123 -18.36 -0.29 -4.17
N LEU A 124 -18.81 0.67 -4.98
CA LEU A 124 -19.47 0.37 -6.25
C LEU A 124 -18.53 -0.38 -7.22
N THR A 125 -17.26 0.05 -7.30
CA THR A 125 -16.21 -0.63 -8.08
C THR A 125 -16.00 -2.07 -7.59
N GLU A 126 -15.98 -2.27 -6.27
CA GLU A 126 -15.85 -3.58 -5.63
C GLU A 126 -17.04 -4.49 -5.94
N ILE A 127 -18.27 -3.99 -5.87
CA ILE A 127 -19.46 -4.76 -6.23
C ILE A 127 -19.38 -5.19 -7.70
N LEU A 128 -19.01 -4.29 -8.61
CA LEU A 128 -18.93 -4.57 -10.04
C LEU A 128 -17.90 -5.66 -10.37
N PHE A 129 -16.75 -5.67 -9.71
CA PHE A 129 -15.70 -6.62 -10.06
C PHE A 129 -15.67 -7.85 -9.15
N CYS A 130 -15.90 -7.73 -7.85
CA CYS A 130 -15.78 -8.87 -6.92
C CYS A 130 -17.09 -9.64 -6.71
N VAL A 131 -18.24 -9.00 -6.87
CA VAL A 131 -19.53 -9.61 -6.52
C VAL A 131 -20.37 -9.93 -7.76
N ALA A 132 -20.32 -9.09 -8.80
CA ALA A 132 -21.11 -9.30 -9.99
C ALA A 132 -20.74 -10.62 -10.71
N PRO A 133 -21.73 -11.45 -11.09
CA PRO A 133 -21.51 -12.66 -11.87
C PRO A 133 -20.71 -12.41 -13.16
N HIS A 134 -19.91 -13.40 -13.54
CA HIS A 134 -19.06 -13.35 -14.74
C HIS A 134 -19.87 -13.18 -16.04
N ASP A 135 -21.13 -13.58 -16.04
CA ASP A 135 -22.02 -13.51 -17.20
C ASP A 135 -22.49 -12.09 -17.52
N ILE A 136 -22.36 -11.15 -16.56
CA ILE A 136 -22.79 -9.76 -16.73
C ILE A 136 -21.80 -8.98 -17.62
N LEU A 137 -20.51 -9.31 -17.57
CA LEU A 137 -19.48 -8.58 -18.29
C LEU A 137 -18.49 -9.55 -18.95
N PRO A 138 -18.51 -9.66 -20.30
CA PRO A 138 -17.59 -10.52 -21.03
C PRO A 138 -16.13 -10.25 -20.66
N LEU A 139 -15.31 -11.32 -20.60
CA LEU A 139 -13.94 -11.27 -20.08
C LEU A 139 -13.08 -10.17 -20.73
N GLU A 140 -13.18 -9.98 -22.04
CA GLU A 140 -12.43 -8.93 -22.75
C GLU A 140 -12.89 -7.51 -22.37
N SER A 141 -14.21 -7.29 -22.30
CA SER A 141 -14.78 -6.01 -21.86
C SER A 141 -14.40 -5.71 -20.41
N ARG A 142 -14.38 -6.75 -19.57
CA ARG A 142 -13.97 -6.66 -18.16
C ARG A 142 -12.51 -6.22 -18.02
N LYS A 143 -11.58 -6.85 -18.75
CA LYS A 143 -10.17 -6.45 -18.76
C LYS A 143 -9.98 -5.00 -19.21
N ASN A 144 -10.62 -4.61 -20.31
CA ASN A 144 -10.51 -3.25 -20.82
C ASN A 144 -11.08 -2.22 -19.83
N LEU A 145 -12.19 -2.52 -19.17
CA LEU A 145 -12.75 -1.63 -18.16
C LEU A 145 -11.84 -1.51 -16.93
N LEU A 146 -11.25 -2.62 -16.45
CA LEU A 146 -10.27 -2.61 -15.36
C LEU A 146 -9.05 -1.75 -15.71
N LEU A 147 -8.47 -1.93 -16.90
CA LEU A 147 -7.32 -1.15 -17.37
C LEU A 147 -7.64 0.35 -17.46
N ASN A 148 -8.80 0.69 -18.01
CA ASN A 148 -9.24 2.07 -18.15
C ASN A 148 -9.45 2.74 -16.77
N ILE A 149 -10.16 2.09 -15.84
CA ILE A 149 -10.37 2.65 -14.50
C ILE A 149 -9.04 2.79 -13.75
N LEU A 150 -8.13 1.81 -13.87
CA LEU A 150 -6.78 1.90 -13.30
C LEU A 150 -6.02 3.11 -13.83
N GLN A 151 -6.02 3.30 -15.15
CA GLN A 151 -5.36 4.43 -15.79
C GLN A 151 -5.94 5.76 -15.34
N ASP A 152 -7.28 5.91 -15.34
CA ASP A 152 -7.95 7.13 -14.93
C ASP A 152 -7.66 7.47 -13.47
N LEU A 153 -7.74 6.47 -12.57
CA LEU A 153 -7.48 6.64 -11.14
C LEU A 153 -6.04 7.06 -10.86
N LEU A 154 -5.07 6.36 -11.46
CA LEU A 154 -3.64 6.62 -11.28
C LEU A 154 -3.20 7.94 -11.92
N ASN A 155 -3.89 8.39 -12.97
CA ASN A 155 -3.62 9.69 -13.60
C ASN A 155 -4.22 10.84 -12.80
N LYS A 156 -5.42 10.63 -12.24
CA LYS A 156 -6.19 11.65 -11.54
C LYS A 156 -5.62 11.97 -10.15
N ILE A 157 -5.07 10.97 -9.44
CA ILE A 157 -4.66 11.12 -8.05
C ILE A 157 -3.15 11.39 -7.93
N PRO A 158 -2.73 12.61 -7.55
CA PRO A 158 -1.35 12.90 -7.18
C PRO A 158 -1.08 12.40 -5.76
N PRO A 159 -0.20 11.40 -5.54
CA PRO A 159 -0.04 10.75 -4.25
C PRO A 159 0.50 11.66 -3.14
N ALA A 160 1.19 12.75 -3.49
CA ALA A 160 1.80 13.68 -2.53
C ALA A 160 0.84 14.79 -2.05
N GLU A 161 -0.23 15.07 -2.79
CA GLU A 161 -1.09 16.24 -2.58
C GLU A 161 -2.49 15.87 -2.05
N VAL A 162 -2.77 14.57 -1.93
CA VAL A 162 -4.07 14.08 -1.46
C VAL A 162 -4.15 13.92 0.04
N LEU A 163 -5.38 14.03 0.55
CA LEU A 163 -5.71 13.65 1.92
C LEU A 163 -5.26 12.20 2.18
N PRO A 164 -4.63 11.88 3.33
CA PRO A 164 -4.16 10.53 3.62
C PRO A 164 -5.26 9.46 3.55
N GLN A 165 -6.47 9.78 3.98
CA GLN A 165 -7.62 8.87 3.89
C GLN A 165 -7.97 8.56 2.44
N LEU A 166 -7.93 9.57 1.56
CA LEU A 166 -8.18 9.40 0.14
C LEU A 166 -7.08 8.58 -0.53
N GLY A 167 -5.80 8.84 -0.22
CA GLY A 167 -4.69 8.03 -0.72
C GLY A 167 -4.82 6.55 -0.32
N ASN A 168 -5.30 6.28 0.90
CA ASN A 168 -5.56 4.92 1.38
C ASN A 168 -6.71 4.23 0.61
N LEU A 169 -7.80 4.95 0.33
CA LEU A 169 -8.91 4.43 -0.46
C LEU A 169 -8.46 4.18 -1.89
N ALA A 170 -7.80 5.15 -2.52
CA ALA A 170 -7.31 5.06 -3.89
C ALA A 170 -6.34 3.90 -4.10
N SER A 171 -5.30 3.79 -3.27
CA SER A 171 -4.36 2.67 -3.33
C SER A 171 -5.04 1.32 -3.10
N GLY A 172 -6.03 1.25 -2.21
CA GLY A 172 -6.85 0.06 -1.99
C GLY A 172 -7.64 -0.32 -3.24
N THR A 173 -8.22 0.66 -3.95
CA THR A 173 -8.90 0.42 -5.23
C THR A 173 -7.92 -0.02 -6.31
N VAL A 174 -6.71 0.54 -6.39
CA VAL A 174 -5.68 0.10 -7.34
C VAL A 174 -5.33 -1.37 -7.11
N LEU A 175 -5.12 -1.78 -5.85
CA LEU A 175 -4.91 -3.19 -5.49
C LEU A 175 -6.07 -4.07 -5.92
N LEU A 176 -7.30 -3.69 -5.56
CA LEU A 176 -8.53 -4.40 -5.92
C LEU A 176 -8.65 -4.64 -7.43
N LEU A 177 -8.42 -3.60 -8.23
CA LEU A 177 -8.51 -3.67 -9.68
C LEU A 177 -7.43 -4.57 -10.27
N LEU A 178 -6.19 -4.54 -9.75
CA LEU A 178 -5.10 -5.40 -10.22
C LEU A 178 -5.26 -6.86 -9.82
N VAL A 179 -5.82 -7.14 -8.64
CA VAL A 179 -6.20 -8.50 -8.25
C VAL A 179 -7.22 -9.07 -9.23
N ASN A 180 -8.25 -8.28 -9.56
CA ASN A 180 -9.27 -8.68 -10.53
C ASN A 180 -8.72 -8.81 -11.95
N LEU A 181 -7.81 -7.92 -12.35
CA LEU A 181 -7.15 -8.00 -13.66
C LEU A 181 -6.31 -9.28 -13.77
N ARG A 182 -5.52 -9.59 -12.73
CA ARG A 182 -4.78 -10.85 -12.65
C ARG A 182 -5.71 -12.06 -12.74
N HIS A 183 -6.84 -12.02 -12.03
CA HIS A 183 -7.84 -13.08 -12.11
C HIS A 183 -8.37 -13.27 -13.53
N CYS A 184 -8.65 -12.19 -14.27
CA CYS A 184 -9.06 -12.27 -15.67
C CYS A 184 -8.00 -12.95 -16.56
N TYR A 185 -6.72 -12.64 -16.37
CA TYR A 185 -5.65 -13.32 -17.11
C TYR A 185 -5.51 -14.80 -16.73
N LEU A 186 -5.69 -15.16 -15.46
CA LEU A 186 -5.70 -16.56 -15.01
C LEU A 186 -6.87 -17.35 -15.61
N LEU A 187 -8.07 -16.76 -15.66
CA LEU A 187 -9.22 -17.38 -16.31
C LEU A 187 -8.97 -17.58 -17.81
N GLN A 188 -8.45 -16.57 -18.50
CA GLN A 188 -8.14 -16.67 -19.93
C GLN A 188 -7.09 -17.76 -20.22
N LYS A 189 -6.06 -17.87 -19.37
CA LYS A 189 -5.06 -18.93 -19.45
C LYS A 189 -5.73 -20.30 -19.28
N ARG A 190 -6.59 -20.46 -18.27
CA ARG A 190 -7.32 -21.72 -18.01
C ARG A 190 -8.22 -22.11 -19.20
N GLU A 191 -8.94 -21.16 -19.80
CA GLU A 191 -9.79 -21.42 -20.98
C GLU A 191 -8.99 -21.81 -22.23
N SER A 192 -7.75 -21.31 -22.36
CA SER A 192 -6.90 -21.61 -23.53
C SER A 192 -6.37 -23.05 -23.56
N ASN A 193 -6.35 -23.76 -22.42
CA ASN A 193 -5.68 -25.07 -22.24
C ASN A 193 -4.21 -25.12 -22.72
N GLN A 194 -3.55 -23.97 -22.90
CA GLN A 194 -2.17 -23.88 -23.34
C GLN A 194 -1.20 -24.00 -22.18
N LYS A 195 0.01 -24.53 -22.43
CA LYS A 195 1.11 -24.46 -21.46
C LYS A 195 1.47 -23.01 -21.20
N SER A 196 1.93 -22.68 -19.97
CA SER A 196 2.26 -21.29 -19.58
C SER A 196 3.17 -20.58 -20.59
N SER A 197 4.19 -21.28 -21.11
CA SER A 197 5.13 -20.72 -22.09
C SER A 197 4.50 -20.45 -23.45
N GLU A 198 3.57 -21.32 -23.88
CA GLU A 198 2.85 -21.17 -25.15
C GLU A 198 1.81 -20.04 -25.04
N PHE A 199 1.11 -19.97 -23.91
CA PHE A 199 0.21 -18.88 -23.60
C PHE A 199 0.96 -17.55 -23.54
N GLU A 200 2.08 -17.46 -22.81
CA GLU A 200 2.89 -16.23 -22.74
C GLU A 200 3.36 -15.77 -24.13
N MET A 201 3.79 -16.70 -24.99
CA MET A 201 4.30 -16.38 -26.32
C MET A 201 3.18 -16.02 -27.30
N SER A 202 2.03 -16.69 -27.23
CA SER A 202 0.86 -16.36 -28.04
C SER A 202 0.22 -15.05 -27.60
N PHE A 203 0.17 -14.84 -26.28
CA PHE A 203 -0.57 -13.75 -25.68
C PHE A 203 0.26 -12.47 -25.61
N PHE A 204 1.50 -12.52 -25.11
CA PHE A 204 2.42 -11.38 -25.03
C PHE A 204 3.37 -11.28 -26.23
N GLY A 205 3.19 -12.13 -27.25
CA GLY A 205 3.95 -12.07 -28.48
C GLY A 205 3.54 -10.92 -29.39
N PRO A 206 4.39 -10.56 -30.36
CA PRO A 206 4.13 -9.47 -31.30
C PRO A 206 2.91 -9.72 -32.20
N SER A 207 2.43 -10.96 -32.31
CA SER A 207 1.25 -11.35 -33.10
C SER A 207 -0.09 -10.95 -32.46
N ASN A 208 -0.14 -10.64 -31.16
CA ASN A 208 -1.38 -10.27 -30.48
C ASN A 208 -1.60 -8.75 -30.46
N GLN A 209 -2.38 -8.25 -31.43
CA GLN A 209 -2.68 -6.82 -31.58
C GLN A 209 -3.31 -6.19 -30.32
N ILE A 210 -4.12 -6.95 -29.58
CA ILE A 210 -4.79 -6.48 -28.35
C ILE A 210 -3.78 -6.26 -27.22
N MET A 211 -2.73 -7.08 -27.14
CA MET A 211 -1.65 -6.86 -26.18
C MET A 211 -0.74 -5.72 -26.59
N GLN A 212 -0.55 -5.45 -27.89
CA GLN A 212 0.16 -4.25 -28.31
C GLN A 212 -0.57 -2.98 -27.88
N THR A 213 -1.90 -2.91 -28.03
CA THR A 213 -2.68 -1.74 -27.60
C THR A 213 -2.67 -1.58 -26.08
N ASN A 214 -2.79 -2.68 -25.34
CA ASN A 214 -2.83 -2.64 -23.87
C ASN A 214 -1.44 -2.51 -23.23
N SER A 215 -0.36 -2.75 -23.99
CA SER A 215 1.03 -2.66 -23.49
C SER A 215 1.37 -1.25 -23.00
N LEU A 216 0.93 -0.20 -23.70
CA LEU A 216 1.16 1.19 -23.29
C LEU A 216 0.43 1.53 -21.99
N THR A 217 -0.80 1.05 -21.84
CA THR A 217 -1.58 1.21 -20.61
C THR A 217 -0.94 0.46 -19.44
N LEU A 218 -0.49 -0.79 -19.65
CA LEU A 218 0.24 -1.56 -18.64
C LEU A 218 1.55 -0.87 -18.24
N LYS A 219 2.32 -0.36 -19.22
CA LYS A 219 3.53 0.44 -18.99
C LYS A 219 3.24 1.66 -18.11
N PHE A 220 2.18 2.40 -18.45
CA PHE A 220 1.72 3.56 -17.69
C PHE A 220 1.32 3.20 -16.25
N ILE A 221 0.53 2.13 -16.08
CA ILE A 221 0.08 1.64 -14.77
C ILE A 221 1.28 1.28 -13.90
N LEU A 222 2.24 0.50 -14.43
CA LEU A 222 3.46 0.14 -13.70
C LEU A 222 4.25 1.38 -13.28
N HIS A 223 4.52 2.29 -14.22
CA HIS A 223 5.24 3.52 -13.94
C HIS A 223 4.55 4.34 -12.84
N LYS A 224 3.22 4.48 -12.89
CA LYS A 224 2.47 5.23 -11.85
C LYS A 224 2.50 4.53 -10.48
N ILE A 225 2.39 3.21 -10.42
CA ILE A 225 2.50 2.45 -9.16
C ILE A 225 3.88 2.66 -8.53
N LEU A 226 4.95 2.51 -9.31
CA LEU A 226 6.33 2.71 -8.84
C LEU A 226 6.57 4.15 -8.39
N SER A 227 6.07 5.13 -9.15
CA SER A 227 6.11 6.54 -8.76
C SER A 227 5.40 6.78 -7.43
N TRP A 228 4.20 6.23 -7.23
CA TRP A 228 3.48 6.35 -5.96
C TRP A 228 4.24 5.70 -4.80
N ILE A 229 4.88 4.55 -5.01
CA ILE A 229 5.73 3.92 -3.99
C ILE A 229 6.85 4.87 -3.57
N LEU A 230 7.52 5.55 -4.51
CA LEU A 230 8.59 6.50 -4.17
C LEU A 230 8.11 7.65 -3.27
N VAL A 231 6.96 8.28 -3.59
CA VAL A 231 6.49 9.47 -2.85
C VAL A 231 5.72 9.13 -1.58
N SER A 232 5.37 7.86 -1.37
CA SER A 232 4.60 7.41 -0.22
C SER A 232 5.37 7.37 1.12
N GLY A 233 6.65 7.76 1.16
CA GLY A 233 7.46 7.71 2.39
C GLY A 233 6.90 8.52 3.56
N GLY A 234 6.20 9.64 3.28
CA GLY A 234 5.50 10.45 4.30
C GLY A 234 4.03 10.07 4.51
N SER A 235 3.55 9.02 3.86
CA SER A 235 2.14 8.61 3.85
C SER A 235 1.84 7.51 4.87
N THR A 236 0.61 6.96 4.87
CA THR A 236 0.27 5.87 5.79
C THR A 236 0.83 4.53 5.32
N GLN A 237 1.23 3.67 6.26
CA GLN A 237 1.70 2.31 5.94
C GLN A 237 0.65 1.50 5.16
N LYS A 238 -0.65 1.74 5.39
CA LYS A 238 -1.72 1.08 4.64
C LYS A 238 -1.62 1.35 3.12
N MET A 239 -1.29 2.57 2.73
CA MET A 239 -1.10 2.91 1.31
C MET A 239 0.08 2.14 0.72
N ARG A 240 1.20 2.09 1.44
CA ARG A 240 2.38 1.31 1.07
C ARG A 240 2.08 -0.17 0.87
N VAL A 241 1.36 -0.80 1.81
CA VAL A 241 0.91 -2.20 1.68
C VAL A 241 0.08 -2.40 0.42
N ASN A 242 -0.90 -1.54 0.18
CA ASN A 242 -1.77 -1.64 -0.99
C ASN A 242 -0.99 -1.52 -2.30
N LEU A 243 -0.04 -0.59 -2.38
CA LEU A 243 0.79 -0.37 -3.56
C LEU A 243 1.74 -1.54 -3.83
N TYR A 244 2.34 -2.13 -2.80
CA TYR A 244 3.11 -3.35 -2.97
C TYR A 244 2.23 -4.52 -3.40
N GLY A 245 1.05 -4.69 -2.81
CA GLY A 245 0.11 -5.73 -3.26
C GLY A 245 -0.31 -5.55 -4.71
N ALA A 246 -0.53 -4.30 -5.13
CA ALA A 246 -0.83 -3.94 -6.52
C ALA A 246 0.33 -4.31 -7.45
N LEU A 247 1.55 -3.89 -7.10
CA LEU A 247 2.77 -4.24 -7.84
C LEU A 247 2.95 -5.76 -7.95
N LEU A 248 2.81 -6.50 -6.85
CA LEU A 248 2.94 -7.96 -6.84
C LEU A 248 1.93 -8.63 -7.77
N ASN A 249 0.67 -8.17 -7.77
CA ASN A 249 -0.34 -8.71 -8.69
C ASN A 249 -0.02 -8.36 -10.15
N TYR A 250 0.49 -7.15 -10.42
CA TYR A 250 0.97 -6.78 -11.75
C TYR A 250 2.14 -7.68 -12.19
N LEU A 251 3.16 -7.86 -11.36
CA LEU A 251 4.33 -8.69 -11.69
C LEU A 251 3.94 -10.16 -11.92
N ASN A 252 2.94 -10.67 -11.19
CA ASN A 252 2.40 -12.01 -11.41
C ASN A 252 1.56 -12.15 -12.70
N ILE A 253 1.08 -11.05 -13.30
CA ILE A 253 0.51 -11.06 -14.66
C ILE A 253 1.64 -11.17 -15.70
N VAL A 254 2.78 -10.53 -15.44
CA VAL A 254 3.95 -10.58 -16.33
C VAL A 254 4.64 -11.94 -16.28
N ASN A 255 4.70 -12.53 -15.08
CA ASN A 255 5.30 -13.83 -14.80
C ASN A 255 4.18 -14.82 -14.41
N LEU A 256 3.33 -15.19 -15.37
CA LEU A 256 2.18 -16.08 -15.16
C LEU A 256 2.62 -17.51 -14.82
N LYS A 257 3.06 -17.71 -13.58
CA LYS A 257 3.34 -19.03 -13.02
C LYS A 257 2.10 -19.93 -13.16
N THR A 258 2.31 -21.22 -13.35
CA THR A 258 1.30 -22.25 -13.08
C THR A 258 0.89 -22.15 -11.62
N SER A 259 -0.40 -22.34 -11.33
CA SER A 259 -0.84 -22.41 -9.94
C SER A 259 -0.18 -23.62 -9.28
N PRO A 260 0.28 -23.55 -8.01
CA PRO A 260 0.73 -24.74 -7.30
C PRO A 260 -0.40 -25.79 -7.09
N ALA A 261 -1.65 -25.41 -7.38
CA ALA A 261 -2.80 -26.32 -7.42
C ALA A 261 -2.98 -27.04 -8.78
N ASP A 262 -2.24 -26.64 -9.82
CA ASP A 262 -2.15 -27.43 -11.04
C ASP A 262 -1.22 -28.62 -10.73
N PRO A 263 -1.58 -29.87 -11.10
CA PRO A 263 -0.73 -31.02 -10.85
C PRO A 263 0.65 -30.72 -11.43
N GLU A 264 1.69 -30.84 -10.62
CA GLU A 264 3.06 -30.79 -11.10
C GLU A 264 3.15 -31.84 -12.22
N GLU A 265 3.16 -31.41 -13.50
CA GLU A 265 3.57 -32.29 -14.59
C GLU A 265 4.94 -32.78 -14.17
N GLU A 266 5.05 -34.08 -13.87
CA GLU A 266 6.28 -34.76 -13.47
C GLU A 266 7.44 -34.14 -14.24
N ASN A 267 8.19 -33.28 -13.56
CA ASN A 267 9.46 -32.83 -14.08
C ASN A 267 10.27 -34.11 -14.23
N MET A 268 10.44 -34.57 -15.48
CA MET A 268 11.39 -35.61 -15.87
C MET A 268 12.61 -35.51 -14.94
N PRO A 269 13.02 -36.60 -14.28
CA PRO A 269 14.03 -36.54 -13.25
C PRO A 269 15.33 -36.04 -13.90
N THR A 270 15.58 -34.75 -13.78
CA THR A 270 16.79 -34.13 -14.27
C THR A 270 17.89 -34.63 -13.34
N THR A 271 18.62 -35.63 -13.83
CA THR A 271 19.71 -36.31 -13.13
C THR A 271 20.58 -35.27 -12.42
N TYR A 272 20.95 -35.53 -11.16
CA TYR A 272 21.67 -34.63 -10.24
C TYR A 272 22.86 -33.88 -10.88
N VAL A 273 23.48 -34.48 -11.90
CA VAL A 273 24.57 -33.94 -12.72
C VAL A 273 24.18 -32.68 -13.51
N SER A 274 22.94 -32.58 -13.99
CA SER A 274 22.45 -31.45 -14.81
C SER A 274 22.25 -30.15 -14.01
N ARG A 275 22.18 -30.22 -12.67
CA ARG A 275 22.12 -29.04 -11.80
C ARG A 275 23.50 -28.38 -11.62
N LEU A 276 24.57 -29.17 -11.60
CA LEU A 276 25.94 -28.66 -11.42
C LEU A 276 26.45 -27.92 -12.66
N ASP A 277 26.01 -28.32 -13.86
CA ASP A 277 26.42 -27.69 -15.13
C ASP A 277 25.54 -26.48 -15.52
N SER A 278 24.51 -26.16 -14.74
CA SER A 278 23.60 -25.03 -14.98
C SER A 278 24.21 -23.65 -14.71
N SER A 279 25.48 -23.58 -14.30
CA SER A 279 26.24 -22.34 -14.11
C SER A 279 26.40 -21.47 -15.36
N LYS A 280 26.06 -22.00 -16.54
CA LYS A 280 25.77 -21.20 -17.73
C LYS A 280 24.27 -21.11 -17.87
N ALA A 281 23.70 -19.99 -17.44
CA ALA A 281 22.34 -19.59 -17.75
C ALA A 281 22.08 -19.86 -19.23
N ARG A 282 21.29 -20.89 -19.55
CA ARG A 282 20.87 -21.16 -20.93
C ARG A 282 20.15 -19.91 -21.43
N PRO A 283 20.66 -19.19 -22.43
CA PRO A 283 19.89 -18.15 -23.09
C PRO A 283 19.00 -18.85 -24.11
N SER A 284 17.82 -19.31 -23.71
CA SER A 284 16.87 -19.90 -24.66
C SER A 284 15.40 -19.72 -24.27
N ARG A 285 15.07 -18.58 -23.67
CA ARG A 285 13.68 -18.13 -23.60
C ARG A 285 13.67 -16.77 -24.28
N GLU A 286 13.10 -16.69 -25.47
CA GLU A 286 12.79 -15.38 -26.07
C GLU A 286 12.01 -14.60 -25.02
N GLU A 287 12.63 -13.55 -24.50
CA GLU A 287 12.07 -12.75 -23.43
C GLU A 287 10.85 -12.03 -24.00
N SER A 288 9.68 -12.20 -23.37
CA SER A 288 8.45 -11.60 -23.88
C SER A 288 8.61 -10.08 -23.94
N ALA A 289 8.03 -9.45 -24.97
CA ALA A 289 8.09 -8.00 -25.14
C ALA A 289 7.55 -7.25 -23.90
N LEU A 290 6.54 -7.83 -23.24
CA LEU A 290 6.02 -7.32 -21.97
C LEU A 290 7.07 -7.39 -20.85
N LYS A 291 7.79 -8.51 -20.71
CA LYS A 291 8.81 -8.66 -19.67
C LYS A 291 9.97 -7.67 -19.89
N SER A 292 10.41 -7.49 -21.14
CA SER A 292 11.41 -6.49 -21.51
C SER A 292 10.95 -5.07 -21.15
N MET A 293 9.72 -4.69 -21.51
CA MET A 293 9.15 -3.38 -21.14
C MET A 293 9.10 -3.16 -19.62
N VAL A 294 8.76 -4.21 -18.85
CA VAL A 294 8.71 -4.14 -17.39
C VAL A 294 10.11 -3.94 -16.79
N ILE A 295 11.11 -4.63 -17.34
CA ILE A 295 12.51 -4.46 -16.96
C ILE A 295 12.98 -3.02 -17.22
N ASP A 296 12.68 -2.47 -18.39
CA ASP A 296 13.04 -1.09 -18.74
C ASP A 296 12.43 -0.09 -17.75
N VAL A 297 11.10 -0.17 -17.53
CA VAL A 297 10.40 0.74 -16.61
C VAL A 297 10.95 0.65 -15.20
N ILE A 298 11.21 -0.56 -14.67
CA ILE A 298 11.74 -0.72 -13.31
C ILE A 298 13.15 -0.11 -13.22
N SER A 299 13.97 -0.30 -14.25
CA SER A 299 15.34 0.21 -14.32
C SER A 299 15.37 1.74 -14.33
N ASP A 300 14.38 2.40 -14.95
CA ASP A 300 14.26 3.86 -14.98
C ASP A 300 14.11 4.50 -13.57
N PHE A 301 13.59 3.76 -12.58
CA PHE A 301 13.49 4.24 -11.19
C PHE A 301 14.78 4.05 -10.37
N GLY A 302 15.70 3.20 -10.84
CA GLY A 302 17.05 3.04 -10.31
C GLY A 302 17.16 2.64 -8.83
N GLU A 303 18.28 3.04 -8.21
CA GLU A 303 18.65 2.68 -6.83
C GLU A 303 17.69 3.23 -5.76
N ASN A 304 16.97 4.31 -6.05
CA ASN A 304 16.00 4.90 -5.13
C ASN A 304 14.86 3.93 -4.82
N LEU A 305 14.31 3.29 -5.87
CA LEU A 305 13.30 2.26 -5.70
C LEU A 305 13.87 1.06 -4.93
N CYS A 306 15.09 0.64 -5.27
CA CYS A 306 15.78 -0.46 -4.59
C CYS A 306 15.91 -0.20 -3.09
N SER A 307 16.38 0.99 -2.71
CA SER A 307 16.59 1.39 -1.32
C SER A 307 15.26 1.44 -0.55
N ILE A 308 14.19 1.96 -1.15
CA ILE A 308 12.87 2.02 -0.50
C ILE A 308 12.30 0.61 -0.26
N VAL A 309 12.31 -0.24 -1.28
CA VAL A 309 11.78 -1.62 -1.17
C VAL A 309 12.59 -2.44 -0.16
N CYS A 310 13.93 -2.36 -0.23
CA CYS A 310 14.81 -3.07 0.70
C CYS A 310 14.67 -2.54 2.13
N GLY A 311 14.57 -1.22 2.29
CA GLY A 311 14.32 -0.59 3.59
C GLY A 311 13.01 -1.07 4.21
N ASP A 312 11.94 -1.19 3.43
CA ASP A 312 10.64 -1.67 3.90
C ASP A 312 10.60 -3.16 4.24
N CYS A 313 11.52 -3.97 3.71
CA CYS A 313 11.68 -5.37 4.10
C CYS A 313 12.21 -5.52 5.54
N ILE A 314 12.99 -4.52 6.02
CA ILE A 314 13.67 -4.54 7.32
C ILE A 314 13.02 -3.58 8.33
N GLY A 315 12.36 -2.54 7.85
CA GLY A 315 11.94 -1.39 8.64
C GLY A 315 11.04 -1.74 9.82
N ALA A 316 11.14 -0.93 10.88
CA ALA A 316 10.23 -0.97 12.01
C ALA A 316 8.82 -0.53 11.55
N GLY A 317 7.94 -1.50 11.37
CA GLY A 317 6.61 -1.27 10.82
C GLY A 317 5.71 -2.50 10.86
N HIS A 318 4.52 -2.37 10.27
CA HIS A 318 3.52 -3.43 10.23
C HIS A 318 4.08 -4.70 9.56
N ASP A 319 3.86 -5.86 10.18
CA ASP A 319 4.26 -7.17 9.63
C ASP A 319 3.78 -7.37 8.19
N VAL A 320 2.54 -6.95 7.90
CA VAL A 320 1.92 -7.07 6.58
C VAL A 320 2.72 -6.28 5.52
N CYS A 321 3.24 -5.09 5.87
CA CYS A 321 4.05 -4.31 4.93
C CYS A 321 5.36 -5.01 4.62
N ARG A 322 6.03 -5.54 5.65
CA ARG A 322 7.27 -6.32 5.50
C ARG A 322 7.04 -7.56 4.62
N MET A 323 5.99 -8.33 4.89
CA MET A 323 5.65 -9.53 4.12
C MET A 323 5.43 -9.22 2.63
N VAL A 324 4.61 -8.22 2.32
CA VAL A 324 4.30 -7.90 0.92
C VAL A 324 5.49 -7.24 0.23
N ALA A 325 6.31 -6.45 0.94
CA ALA A 325 7.55 -5.91 0.41
C ALA A 325 8.56 -7.03 0.07
N LEU A 326 8.73 -8.01 0.96
CA LEU A 326 9.57 -9.20 0.73
C LEU A 326 9.08 -10.00 -0.48
N ALA A 327 7.77 -10.24 -0.61
CA ALA A 327 7.19 -10.94 -1.76
C ALA A 327 7.37 -10.16 -3.08
N CYS A 328 7.26 -8.83 -3.04
CA CYS A 328 7.58 -7.97 -4.18
C CYS A 328 9.05 -8.10 -4.57
N LEU A 329 9.96 -7.96 -3.62
CA LEU A 329 11.40 -8.07 -3.84
C LEU A 329 11.78 -9.44 -4.42
N ASP A 330 11.20 -10.51 -3.89
CA ASP A 330 11.36 -11.88 -4.39
C ASP A 330 10.95 -12.00 -5.87
N THR A 331 9.83 -11.40 -6.25
CA THR A 331 9.32 -11.41 -7.63
C THR A 331 10.14 -10.49 -8.55
N LEU A 332 10.61 -9.35 -8.04
CA LEU A 332 11.45 -8.39 -8.78
C LEU A 332 12.82 -8.99 -9.13
N ILE A 333 13.47 -9.67 -8.18
CA ILE A 333 14.73 -10.39 -8.41
C ILE A 333 14.55 -11.50 -9.46
N GLU A 334 13.40 -12.17 -9.45
CA GLU A 334 13.10 -13.23 -10.43
C GLU A 334 12.87 -12.69 -11.84
N ILE A 335 12.16 -11.56 -11.96
CA ILE A 335 11.89 -10.92 -13.25
C ILE A 335 13.18 -10.36 -13.84
N ASN A 336 14.00 -9.71 -13.01
CA ASN A 336 15.26 -9.12 -13.45
C ASN A 336 16.44 -9.57 -12.56
N PRO A 337 17.01 -10.76 -12.80
CA PRO A 337 18.16 -11.25 -12.03
C PRO A 337 19.44 -10.43 -12.25
N ARG A 338 19.48 -9.61 -13.32
CA ARG A 338 20.66 -8.80 -13.70
C ARG A 338 20.69 -7.43 -13.03
N THR A 339 19.59 -6.99 -12.42
CA THR A 339 19.54 -5.71 -11.71
C THR A 339 20.28 -5.72 -10.38
N ASP A 340 20.69 -4.53 -9.95
CA ASP A 340 21.41 -4.26 -8.70
C ASP A 340 20.58 -4.49 -7.42
N TRP A 341 19.45 -5.21 -7.45
CA TRP A 341 18.68 -5.55 -6.25
C TRP A 341 19.54 -6.29 -5.23
N VAL A 342 20.24 -7.35 -5.68
CA VAL A 342 21.11 -8.17 -4.82
C VAL A 342 22.33 -7.36 -4.36
N ASN A 343 22.87 -6.52 -5.23
CA ASN A 343 23.99 -5.63 -4.91
C ASN A 343 23.58 -4.59 -3.84
N THR A 344 22.43 -3.95 -4.00
CA THR A 344 21.86 -2.98 -3.05
C THR A 344 21.57 -3.65 -1.71
N LEU A 345 20.92 -4.82 -1.72
CA LEU A 345 20.63 -5.61 -0.52
C LEU A 345 21.90 -5.91 0.28
N THR A 346 22.97 -6.27 -0.41
CA THR A 346 24.23 -6.66 0.22
C THR A 346 25.04 -5.44 0.67
N ASN A 347 25.29 -4.49 -0.25
CA ASN A 347 26.20 -3.36 -0.02
C ASN A 347 25.64 -2.33 0.96
N GLN A 348 24.30 -2.15 1.00
CA GLN A 348 23.67 -1.25 1.97
C GLN A 348 23.33 -1.93 3.31
N GLY A 349 23.71 -3.20 3.51
CA GLY A 349 23.54 -3.90 4.78
C GLY A 349 22.13 -4.40 5.09
N TYR A 350 21.18 -4.28 4.16
CA TYR A 350 19.82 -4.80 4.34
C TYR A 350 19.81 -6.32 4.48
N LEU A 351 20.63 -7.04 3.71
CA LEU A 351 20.71 -8.50 3.78
C LEU A 351 21.21 -8.97 5.14
N ARG A 352 22.24 -8.30 5.69
CA ARG A 352 22.74 -8.62 7.02
C ARG A 352 21.67 -8.37 8.08
N SER A 353 20.99 -7.23 8.00
CA SER A 353 19.89 -6.89 8.90
C SER A 353 18.73 -7.87 8.78
N LEU A 354 18.44 -8.38 7.57
CA LEU A 354 17.41 -9.40 7.34
C LEU A 354 17.76 -10.69 8.07
N ILE A 355 19.01 -11.15 7.93
CA ILE A 355 19.53 -12.35 8.57
C ILE A 355 19.50 -12.20 10.09
N ASP A 356 20.02 -11.09 10.62
CA ASP A 356 20.05 -10.83 12.06
C ASP A 356 18.63 -10.72 12.65
N SER A 357 17.66 -10.23 11.86
CA SER A 357 16.26 -10.16 12.28
C SER A 357 15.58 -11.52 12.42
N LEU A 358 16.15 -12.63 11.91
CA LEU A 358 15.60 -13.96 12.15
C LEU A 358 15.63 -14.30 13.64
N LEU A 359 16.73 -13.98 14.33
CA LEU A 359 16.87 -14.22 15.77
C LEU A 359 15.88 -13.41 16.60
N GLN A 360 15.40 -12.27 16.08
CA GLN A 360 14.38 -11.45 16.74
C GLN A 360 13.00 -12.12 16.69
N ASP A 361 12.76 -13.00 15.72
CA ASP A 361 11.50 -13.72 15.55
C ASP A 361 11.44 -14.99 16.42
N ASP A 362 12.55 -15.43 17.05
CA ASP A 362 12.70 -16.76 17.70
C ASP A 362 11.60 -17.05 18.74
N GLU A 363 11.35 -16.12 19.67
CA GLU A 363 10.30 -16.30 20.67
C GLU A 363 8.89 -16.29 20.05
N GLY A 364 8.65 -15.43 19.06
CA GLY A 364 7.37 -15.38 18.36
C GLY A 364 7.08 -16.66 17.58
N LEU A 365 8.11 -17.27 16.98
CA LEU A 365 8.01 -18.56 16.30
C LEU A 365 7.65 -19.68 17.27
N LYS A 366 8.25 -19.72 18.46
CA LYS A 366 7.86 -20.69 19.50
C LYS A 366 6.40 -20.52 19.92
N GLU A 367 5.94 -19.28 20.09
CA GLU A 367 4.53 -19.00 20.42
C GLU A 367 3.58 -19.53 19.33
N THR A 368 3.99 -19.53 18.05
CA THR A 368 3.15 -20.10 16.97
C THR A 368 2.96 -21.61 17.04
N LEU A 369 3.84 -22.33 17.74
CA LEU A 369 3.75 -23.77 17.98
C LEU A 369 2.79 -24.13 19.11
N GLU A 370 2.28 -23.14 19.87
CA GLU A 370 1.24 -23.39 20.86
C GLU A 370 -0.07 -23.81 20.18
N PRO A 371 -0.91 -24.65 20.82
CA PRO A 371 -2.19 -25.08 20.25
C PRO A 371 -3.11 -23.92 19.83
N ASN A 372 -3.08 -22.81 20.59
CA ASN A 372 -3.89 -21.62 20.32
C ASN A 372 -3.03 -20.34 20.36
N PRO A 373 -2.25 -20.06 19.30
CA PRO A 373 -1.33 -18.93 19.28
C PRO A 373 -2.10 -17.61 19.15
N LYS A 374 -1.58 -16.54 19.75
CA LYS A 374 -2.22 -15.21 19.63
C LYS A 374 -2.18 -14.66 18.20
N SER A 375 -1.18 -15.03 17.42
CA SER A 375 -0.94 -14.53 16.07
C SER A 375 0.01 -15.44 15.30
N LEU A 376 -0.26 -15.64 14.00
CA LEU A 376 0.66 -16.32 13.08
C LEU A 376 1.50 -15.35 12.22
N ARG A 377 1.41 -14.04 12.47
CA ARG A 377 2.10 -13.04 11.64
C ARG A 377 3.61 -13.23 11.61
N VAL A 378 4.21 -13.60 12.75
CA VAL A 378 5.66 -13.82 12.86
C VAL A 378 6.10 -15.00 11.99
N LEU A 379 5.32 -16.09 11.97
CA LEU A 379 5.56 -17.24 11.10
C LEU A 379 5.53 -16.83 9.62
N TYR A 380 4.49 -16.11 9.19
CA TYR A 380 4.38 -15.68 7.78
C TYR A 380 5.47 -14.67 7.37
N VAL A 381 5.92 -13.81 8.29
CA VAL A 381 7.08 -12.95 8.07
C VAL A 381 8.34 -13.80 7.91
N TYR A 382 8.57 -14.77 8.81
CA TYR A 382 9.70 -15.67 8.75
C TYR A 382 9.73 -16.48 7.45
N GLU A 383 8.60 -17.04 7.02
CA GLU A 383 8.47 -17.72 5.73
C GLU A 383 8.83 -16.81 4.56
N SER A 384 8.40 -15.54 4.60
CA SER A 384 8.73 -14.56 3.57
C SER A 384 10.24 -14.24 3.55
N LYS A 385 10.86 -14.11 4.73
CA LYS A 385 12.32 -13.91 4.86
C LYS A 385 13.07 -15.12 4.29
N MET A 386 12.69 -16.32 4.71
CA MET A 386 13.32 -17.57 4.28
C MET A 386 13.12 -17.83 2.79
N GLY A 387 11.96 -17.53 2.23
CA GLY A 387 11.71 -17.63 0.79
C GLY A 387 12.70 -16.80 -0.04
N LEU A 388 12.92 -15.55 0.37
CA LEU A 388 13.91 -14.67 -0.28
C LEU A 388 15.34 -15.20 -0.10
N LEU A 389 15.72 -15.61 1.11
CA LEU A 389 17.05 -16.15 1.39
C LEU A 389 17.32 -17.44 0.58
N LEU A 390 16.34 -18.34 0.48
CA LEU A 390 16.42 -19.55 -0.33
C LEU A 390 16.55 -19.22 -1.82
N LYS A 391 15.84 -18.21 -2.31
CA LYS A 391 15.98 -17.74 -3.70
C LYS A 391 17.40 -17.23 -3.98
N LEU A 392 17.98 -16.43 -3.08
CA LEU A 392 19.36 -15.94 -3.20
C LEU A 392 20.37 -17.10 -3.17
N ALA A 393 20.16 -18.07 -2.27
CA ALA A 393 20.97 -19.29 -2.16
C ALA A 393 20.91 -20.18 -3.42
N GLY A 394 19.89 -20.02 -4.27
CA GLY A 394 19.77 -20.73 -5.54
C GLY A 394 20.86 -20.40 -6.56
N SER A 395 21.64 -19.33 -6.34
CA SER A 395 22.81 -19.00 -7.16
C SER A 395 24.11 -19.17 -6.37
N ARG A 396 25.21 -19.52 -7.04
CA ARG A 396 26.53 -19.66 -6.40
C ARG A 396 26.95 -18.38 -5.67
N ALA A 397 26.89 -17.24 -6.36
CA ALA A 397 27.28 -15.96 -5.79
C ALA A 397 26.39 -15.55 -4.60
N GLY A 398 25.08 -15.77 -4.70
CA GLY A 398 24.15 -15.50 -3.61
C GLY A 398 24.38 -16.42 -2.39
N ALA A 399 24.65 -17.70 -2.61
CA ALA A 399 25.00 -18.64 -1.53
C ALA A 399 26.30 -18.23 -0.82
N GLU A 400 27.36 -17.91 -1.57
CA GLU A 400 28.62 -17.41 -1.01
C GLU A 400 28.40 -16.11 -0.21
N THR A 401 27.54 -15.21 -0.71
CA THR A 401 27.18 -13.96 -0.02
C THR A 401 26.43 -14.22 1.28
N LEU A 402 25.43 -15.12 1.29
CA LEU A 402 24.67 -15.47 2.49
C LEU A 402 25.56 -16.09 3.58
N LEU A 403 26.51 -16.94 3.19
CA LEU A 403 27.49 -17.51 4.11
C LEU A 403 28.39 -16.43 4.69
N ALA A 404 28.92 -15.53 3.85
CA ALA A 404 29.74 -14.41 4.30
C ALA A 404 28.97 -13.47 5.25
N GLN A 405 27.67 -13.31 5.04
CA GLN A 405 26.79 -12.52 5.90
C GLN A 405 26.26 -13.29 7.12
N GLY A 406 26.73 -14.52 7.38
CA GLY A 406 26.45 -15.25 8.62
C GLY A 406 25.09 -15.92 8.72
N ALA A 407 24.43 -16.21 7.58
CA ALA A 407 23.10 -16.83 7.57
C ALA A 407 23.03 -18.15 8.37
N LEU A 408 24.03 -19.03 8.24
CA LEU A 408 24.06 -20.30 8.99
C LEU A 408 24.24 -20.10 10.50
N ALA A 409 24.98 -19.06 10.92
CA ALA A 409 25.16 -18.76 12.33
C ALA A 409 23.84 -18.25 12.94
N ALA A 410 23.11 -17.39 12.22
CA ALA A 410 21.79 -16.93 12.65
C ALA A 410 20.79 -18.10 12.74
N LEU A 411 20.73 -18.96 11.72
CA LEU A 411 19.86 -20.15 11.73
C LEU A 411 20.23 -21.12 12.85
N GLY A 412 21.52 -21.35 13.10
CA GLY A 412 21.99 -22.20 14.20
C GLY A 412 21.69 -21.62 15.59
N GLY A 413 21.44 -20.31 15.70
CA GLY A 413 21.02 -19.64 16.93
C GLY A 413 19.51 -19.66 17.18
N LEU A 414 18.68 -20.07 16.21
CA LEU A 414 17.23 -20.18 16.37
C LEU A 414 16.88 -21.42 17.18
N SER A 415 16.40 -21.20 18.40
CA SER A 415 15.95 -22.30 19.25
C SER A 415 14.54 -22.78 18.90
N ALA A 416 13.76 -21.97 18.17
CA ALA A 416 12.49 -22.40 17.57
C ALA A 416 12.65 -23.60 16.61
N LEU A 417 13.77 -23.70 15.89
CA LEU A 417 14.06 -24.85 15.02
C LEU A 417 14.33 -26.15 15.80
N ALA A 418 14.70 -26.03 17.08
CA ALA A 418 14.88 -27.17 17.98
C ALA A 418 13.58 -27.51 18.74
N ALA A 419 12.55 -26.66 18.66
CA ALA A 419 11.26 -26.94 19.25
C ALA A 419 10.54 -27.99 18.39
N HIS A 420 10.06 -29.06 19.02
CA HIS A 420 9.27 -30.07 18.33
C HIS A 420 7.79 -29.74 18.52
N PRO A 421 7.02 -29.49 17.45
CA PRO A 421 5.58 -29.37 17.58
C PRO A 421 5.03 -30.66 18.19
N ASP A 422 4.25 -30.57 19.27
CA ASP A 422 3.57 -31.73 19.82
C ASP A 422 2.37 -32.05 18.93
N ILE A 423 2.61 -32.92 17.96
CA ILE A 423 1.65 -33.33 16.93
C ILE A 423 0.40 -33.93 17.57
N HIS A 424 0.44 -34.44 18.80
CA HIS A 424 -0.72 -34.99 19.48
C HIS A 424 -1.58 -33.92 20.18
N THR A 425 -1.02 -32.75 20.47
CA THR A 425 -1.73 -31.59 21.04
C THR A 425 -2.54 -30.83 19.98
N GLY A 426 -3.59 -31.46 19.46
CA GLY A 426 -4.52 -30.79 18.54
C GLY A 426 -5.40 -31.74 17.73
N TYR A 427 -4.93 -32.96 17.45
CA TYR A 427 -5.72 -33.95 16.67
C TYR A 427 -7.06 -34.30 17.30
N ALA A 428 -7.19 -34.22 18.63
CA ALA A 428 -8.46 -34.48 19.31
C ALA A 428 -9.47 -33.33 19.24
N SER A 429 -9.04 -32.12 18.83
CA SER A 429 -9.87 -30.90 18.86
C SER A 429 -10.08 -30.27 17.48
N HIS A 430 -9.24 -30.57 16.48
CA HIS A 430 -9.35 -29.97 15.15
C HIS A 430 -10.28 -30.80 14.26
N LYS A 431 -11.49 -30.30 14.04
CA LYS A 431 -12.22 -30.60 12.80
C LYS A 431 -11.49 -29.89 11.66
N ASP A 432 -11.50 -30.47 10.46
CA ASP A 432 -10.95 -29.91 9.20
C ASP A 432 -11.57 -28.55 8.77
N THR A 433 -12.20 -27.82 9.69
CA THR A 433 -12.91 -26.56 9.49
C THR A 433 -12.23 -25.36 10.15
N GLU A 434 -11.10 -25.52 10.85
CA GLU A 434 -10.40 -24.38 11.44
C GLU A 434 -9.52 -23.63 10.43
N PHE A 435 -9.69 -22.31 10.37
CA PHE A 435 -8.96 -21.38 9.49
C PHE A 435 -7.46 -21.29 9.83
N VAL A 436 -7.06 -21.74 11.03
CA VAL A 436 -5.68 -21.72 11.49
C VAL A 436 -5.01 -23.04 11.10
N PRO A 437 -3.85 -23.04 10.42
CA PRO A 437 -3.12 -24.27 10.12
C PRO A 437 -2.85 -25.05 11.41
N SER A 438 -2.89 -26.37 11.32
CA SER A 438 -2.57 -27.25 12.45
C SER A 438 -1.14 -26.99 12.95
N VAL A 439 -0.87 -27.30 14.22
CA VAL A 439 0.48 -27.19 14.80
C VAL A 439 1.51 -28.01 14.01
N ALA A 440 1.07 -29.07 13.32
CA ALA A 440 1.94 -29.87 12.45
C ALA A 440 2.24 -29.23 11.08
N ASN A 441 1.36 -28.33 10.60
CA ASN A 441 1.54 -27.60 9.34
C ASN A 441 2.26 -26.26 9.53
N ARG A 442 2.30 -25.74 10.76
CA ARG A 442 3.12 -24.58 11.16
C ARG A 442 4.55 -25.05 11.40
#